data_AF-A0A2K4WUW8-F1
#
_entry.id   AF-A0A2K4WUW8-F1
#
_cell.length_a   1.000
_cell.length_b   1.000
_cell.length_c   1.000
_cell.angle_alpha   90.00
_cell.angle_beta   90.00
_cell.angle_gamma   90.00
#
_symmetry.space_group_name_H-M   'P 1'
#
loop_
_entity.id
_entity.type
_entity.pdbx_description
1 polymer ?
#
loop_
_entity_poly.entity_id
_entity_poly.type
_entity_poly.pdbx_seq_one_letter_code
_entity_poly.pdbx_strand_id
1 'polypeptide(L)'
;MTNGSLSAGPSCEMDKLIVQIVGKDHSEQQQVLLLGSDGTRIYSPKSEVLERELFSSTLKVWDHIEGTHLHLQIATLEGEPILLPLLSGTKVTPRQVDAQFNQIVPVLPFVALPGSKTVDDMGTPVLARGGYVYVFYQEKLWRELEIHVSENGNTYHDIDVARYRQQSGFLAGERKATGQALEDIWLPALWNNRHVQTLQLCFSEIQLSAARLERLEKDAVSRDQRCTSPDLSGSKKRFTDLYKGKPDGKAMLDAFSGFDAKNPFAQALIAPIKATRLNLQYNAFPVSLAAPQRARQPGYERLLDHPARYLCDLSGQFPVESFREAKAFLAQAARGVAVQDFRHLEMTAMADALLASLPVDDVAEPVDAGVLWEAQAGVVDVLDKARQRQVCGVLLDDACYRLRHLRQRVDTCQQLFALCARHAVLHPHHASALLVQQLVVPRSIRGQENPLHAAMAKLHEPGRRAINQCTATVQRAVVWRHMLSAQDALVASLKQSATEQMLADHLSLEGFDYVAAMYELSRTLATLALLPSNVDPLATWWMRSRVLGYGIRP
;
A
#
# COMPACT_ATOMS: atom_id res chain seq x y z
N MET A 1 66.63 6.12 -8.81
CA MET A 1 65.92 4.90 -9.26
C MET A 1 64.99 4.46 -8.14
N THR A 2 63.75 4.90 -8.20
CA THR A 2 62.70 4.58 -7.23
C THR A 2 61.83 3.49 -7.83
N ASN A 3 61.92 2.27 -7.26
CA ASN A 3 61.08 1.14 -7.62
C ASN A 3 59.63 1.46 -7.27
N GLY A 4 58.81 1.68 -8.30
CA GLY A 4 57.36 1.79 -8.17
C GLY A 4 56.76 0.43 -7.83
N SER A 5 56.07 0.37 -6.69
CA SER A 5 55.22 -0.75 -6.29
C SER A 5 54.06 -0.91 -7.28
N LEU A 6 54.05 -2.02 -8.03
CA LEU A 6 52.97 -2.41 -8.92
C LEU A 6 51.80 -3.03 -8.11
N SER A 7 50.62 -2.42 -8.28
CA SER A 7 49.26 -2.94 -8.07
C SER A 7 48.95 -3.83 -6.85
N ALA A 8 48.35 -3.23 -5.81
CA ALA A 8 47.52 -3.93 -4.84
C ALA A 8 46.05 -3.99 -5.31
N GLY A 9 45.79 -4.62 -6.46
CA GLY A 9 44.44 -4.99 -6.90
C GLY A 9 44.13 -6.44 -6.51
N PRO A 10 42.85 -6.88 -6.48
CA PRO A 10 42.50 -8.27 -6.18
C PRO A 10 42.85 -9.15 -7.39
N SER A 11 44.13 -9.48 -7.52
CA SER A 11 44.65 -10.37 -8.55
C SER A 11 44.75 -11.80 -7.99
N CYS A 12 44.08 -12.74 -8.67
CA CYS A 12 44.31 -14.18 -8.66
C CYS A 12 43.57 -15.06 -7.64
N GLU A 13 42.25 -14.91 -7.50
CA GLU A 13 41.40 -16.06 -7.18
C GLU A 13 40.95 -16.69 -8.50
N MET A 14 41.67 -17.71 -8.98
CA MET A 14 41.26 -18.49 -10.17
C MET A 14 40.24 -19.56 -9.76
N ASP A 15 39.37 -19.94 -10.71
CA ASP A 15 38.42 -21.06 -10.60
C ASP A 15 37.45 -20.98 -9.40
N LYS A 16 36.96 -19.79 -9.05
CA LYS A 16 35.96 -19.62 -7.99
C LYS A 16 34.54 -19.49 -8.52
N LEU A 17 33.58 -19.98 -7.73
CA LEU A 17 32.17 -19.61 -7.81
C LEU A 17 31.87 -18.68 -6.62
N ILE A 18 31.46 -17.46 -6.90
CA ILE A 18 31.16 -16.45 -5.87
C ILE A 18 29.68 -16.07 -5.98
N VAL A 19 28.95 -16.17 -4.87
CA VAL A 19 27.58 -15.69 -4.73
C VAL A 19 27.54 -14.57 -3.69
N GLN A 20 27.03 -13.41 -4.09
CA GLN A 20 26.80 -12.28 -3.20
C GLN A 20 25.37 -12.31 -2.66
N ILE A 21 25.22 -12.19 -1.35
CA ILE A 21 23.93 -11.99 -0.68
C ILE A 21 23.93 -10.54 -0.17
N VAL A 22 22.99 -9.73 -0.66
CA VAL A 22 22.90 -8.30 -0.29
C VAL A 22 22.43 -8.15 1.16
N GLY A 23 23.04 -7.20 1.90
CA GLY A 23 22.78 -6.98 3.33
C GLY A 23 23.78 -7.70 4.23
N LYS A 24 23.45 -7.76 5.52
CA LYS A 24 24.27 -8.42 6.54
C LYS A 24 23.42 -9.05 7.64
N ASP A 25 24.09 -9.79 8.53
CA ASP A 25 23.51 -10.44 9.70
C ASP A 25 22.27 -11.29 9.33
N HIS A 26 22.41 -12.12 8.29
CA HIS A 26 21.30 -12.92 7.80
C HIS A 26 20.97 -14.09 8.72
N SER A 27 19.67 -14.37 8.85
CA SER A 27 19.17 -15.53 9.58
C SER A 27 19.65 -16.86 8.97
N GLU A 28 19.93 -17.85 9.81
CA GLU A 28 20.35 -19.20 9.38
C GLU A 28 19.21 -20.04 8.80
N GLN A 29 17.97 -19.55 8.88
CA GLN A 29 16.76 -20.23 8.39
C GLN A 29 16.70 -20.36 6.86
N GLN A 30 17.53 -19.59 6.14
CA GLN A 30 17.70 -19.68 4.70
C GLN A 30 19.18 -19.77 4.35
N GLN A 31 19.55 -20.69 3.46
CA GLN A 31 20.95 -20.91 3.09
C GLN A 31 21.09 -21.21 1.60
N VAL A 32 22.15 -20.68 0.99
CA VAL A 32 22.56 -21.09 -0.37
C VAL A 32 23.45 -22.33 -0.26
N LEU A 33 23.04 -23.40 -0.91
CA LEU A 33 23.79 -24.65 -1.00
C LEU A 33 24.36 -24.81 -2.41
N LEU A 34 25.58 -25.33 -2.48
CA LEU A 34 26.18 -25.85 -3.70
C LEU A 34 26.12 -27.38 -3.66
N LEU A 35 25.33 -27.98 -4.56
CA LEU A 35 25.15 -29.42 -4.66
C LEU A 35 25.96 -30.00 -5.83
N GLY A 36 26.45 -31.22 -5.67
CA GLY A 36 27.01 -32.02 -6.77
C GLY A 36 25.95 -32.39 -7.82
N SER A 37 26.41 -32.93 -8.95
CA SER A 37 25.55 -33.40 -10.04
C SER A 37 24.64 -34.56 -9.64
N ASP A 38 25.00 -35.30 -8.58
CA ASP A 38 24.21 -36.38 -7.98
C ASP A 38 23.12 -35.86 -7.02
N GLY A 39 23.13 -34.56 -6.69
CA GLY A 39 22.20 -33.94 -5.75
C GLY A 39 22.41 -34.31 -4.28
N THR A 40 23.40 -35.15 -3.95
CA THR A 40 23.61 -35.63 -2.56
C THR A 40 24.78 -34.92 -1.87
N ARG A 41 25.83 -34.60 -2.62
CA ARG A 41 27.03 -33.98 -2.06
C ARG A 41 26.86 -32.47 -1.90
N ILE A 42 26.99 -31.98 -0.66
CA ILE A 42 26.95 -30.55 -0.33
C ILE A 42 28.38 -30.03 -0.18
N TYR A 43 28.72 -28.93 -0.87
CA TYR A 43 30.01 -28.25 -0.75
C TYR A 43 29.89 -27.03 0.16
N SER A 44 30.75 -26.93 1.17
CA SER A 44 30.77 -25.81 2.12
C SER A 44 31.43 -24.57 1.52
N PRO A 45 30.80 -23.38 1.64
CA PRO A 45 31.43 -22.12 1.22
C PRO A 45 32.40 -21.59 2.29
N LYS A 46 33.40 -20.84 1.84
CA LYS A 46 34.02 -19.80 2.67
C LYS A 46 33.10 -18.57 2.67
N SER A 47 32.78 -18.06 3.85
CA SER A 47 31.95 -16.85 4.01
C SER A 47 32.82 -15.62 4.27
N GLU A 48 32.53 -14.52 3.58
CA GLU A 48 33.22 -13.24 3.75
C GLU A 48 32.20 -12.11 3.89
N VAL A 49 32.30 -11.31 4.94
CA VAL A 49 31.39 -10.16 5.15
C VAL A 49 32.05 -8.90 4.59
N LEU A 50 31.33 -8.19 3.72
CA LEU A 50 31.72 -6.90 3.18
C LEU A 50 30.83 -5.82 3.80
N GLU A 51 31.28 -5.23 4.90
CA GLU A 51 30.56 -4.15 5.57
C GLU A 51 30.81 -2.80 4.89
N ARG A 52 29.73 -2.07 4.61
CA ARG A 52 29.78 -0.70 4.09
C ARG A 52 28.61 0.10 4.66
N GLU A 53 28.78 1.42 4.74
CA GLU A 53 27.78 2.33 5.31
C GLU A 53 26.38 2.23 4.67
N LEU A 54 26.31 2.08 3.35
CA LEU A 54 25.03 2.12 2.61
C LEU A 54 24.67 0.80 1.90
N PHE A 55 25.60 -0.15 1.81
CA PHE A 55 25.42 -1.38 1.03
C PHE A 55 26.41 -2.45 1.48
N SER A 56 26.08 -3.18 2.54
CA SER A 56 26.85 -4.37 2.94
C SER A 56 26.41 -5.58 2.13
N SER A 57 27.25 -6.61 2.09
CA SER A 57 26.91 -7.90 1.51
C SER A 57 27.71 -9.02 2.15
N THR A 58 27.17 -10.23 2.17
CA THR A 58 27.91 -11.45 2.50
C THR A 58 28.26 -12.20 1.22
N LEU A 59 29.52 -12.59 1.05
CA LEU A 59 29.97 -13.44 -0.05
C LEU A 59 30.04 -14.90 0.40
N LYS A 60 29.50 -15.80 -0.41
CA LYS A 60 29.71 -17.24 -0.33
C LYS A 60 30.64 -17.64 -1.46
N VAL A 61 31.81 -18.17 -1.12
CA VAL A 61 32.89 -18.46 -2.06
C VAL A 61 33.18 -19.96 -2.04
N TRP A 62 33.09 -20.60 -3.20
CA TRP A 62 33.47 -21.99 -3.42
C TRP A 62 34.58 -22.06 -4.47
N ASP A 63 35.36 -23.14 -4.42
CA ASP A 63 36.04 -23.62 -5.62
C ASP A 63 34.97 -24.08 -6.62
N HIS A 64 35.10 -23.66 -7.88
CA HIS A 64 34.19 -24.09 -8.93
C HIS A 64 34.42 -25.56 -9.24
N ILE A 65 33.33 -26.30 -9.37
CA ILE A 65 33.31 -27.71 -9.74
C ILE A 65 32.32 -27.86 -10.88
N GLU A 66 32.70 -28.56 -11.94
CA GLU A 66 31.81 -28.80 -13.07
C GLU A 66 30.59 -29.64 -12.66
N GLY A 67 29.44 -29.30 -13.21
CA GLY A 67 28.18 -30.02 -12.96
C GLY A 67 27.51 -29.73 -11.62
N THR A 68 28.03 -28.79 -10.81
CA THR A 68 27.35 -28.38 -9.57
C THR A 68 26.13 -27.49 -9.82
N HIS A 69 25.22 -27.47 -8.85
CA HIS A 69 23.96 -26.73 -8.90
C HIS A 69 23.75 -25.93 -7.61
N LEU A 70 23.27 -24.69 -7.73
CA LEU A 70 22.87 -23.87 -6.59
C LEU A 70 21.42 -24.13 -6.21
N HIS A 71 21.18 -24.31 -4.91
CA HIS A 71 19.85 -24.41 -4.31
C HIS A 71 19.73 -23.44 -3.15
N LEU A 72 18.50 -22.95 -2.91
CA LEU A 72 18.12 -22.26 -1.69
C LEU A 72 17.45 -23.27 -0.78
N GLN A 73 18.01 -23.46 0.42
CA GLN A 73 17.41 -24.28 1.46
C GLN A 73 16.63 -23.37 2.41
N ILE A 74 15.39 -23.76 2.71
CA ILE A 74 14.53 -23.14 3.72
C ILE A 74 14.29 -24.16 4.83
N ALA A 75 14.60 -23.80 6.07
CA ALA A 75 14.30 -24.64 7.21
C ALA A 75 12.79 -24.82 7.39
N THR A 76 12.35 -25.99 7.83
CA THR A 76 10.95 -26.32 8.10
C THR A 76 10.71 -26.50 9.60
N LEU A 77 9.46 -26.34 10.03
CA LEU A 77 9.03 -26.61 11.41
C LEU A 77 9.08 -28.12 11.70
N GLU A 78 8.70 -28.93 10.71
CA GLU A 78 8.68 -30.39 10.79
C GLU A 78 9.10 -31.02 9.45
N GLY A 79 9.88 -32.09 9.51
CA GLY A 79 10.34 -32.86 8.35
C GLY A 79 11.57 -32.28 7.66
N GLU A 80 11.78 -32.67 6.39
CA GLU A 80 12.92 -32.24 5.60
C GLU A 80 12.82 -30.74 5.21
N PRO A 81 13.96 -30.04 5.10
CA PRO A 81 14.00 -28.67 4.58
C PRO A 81 13.45 -28.56 3.16
N ILE A 82 12.86 -27.41 2.81
CA ILE A 82 12.42 -27.13 1.44
C ILE A 82 13.68 -26.76 0.61
N LEU A 83 13.92 -27.50 -0.47
CA LEU A 83 15.02 -27.23 -1.40
C LEU A 83 14.49 -26.62 -2.70
N LEU A 84 14.85 -25.36 -2.93
CA LEU A 84 14.41 -24.57 -4.08
C LEU A 84 15.57 -24.45 -5.09
N PRO A 85 15.42 -24.89 -6.34
CA PRO A 85 16.48 -24.78 -7.34
C PRO A 85 16.71 -23.30 -7.71
N LEU A 86 17.99 -22.90 -7.80
CA LEU A 86 18.40 -21.55 -8.21
C LEU A 86 19.12 -21.54 -9.57
N LEU A 87 20.18 -22.35 -9.72
CA LEU A 87 21.01 -22.36 -10.92
C LEU A 87 21.65 -23.73 -11.15
N SER A 88 21.31 -24.40 -12.25
CA SER A 88 21.87 -25.72 -12.60
C SER A 88 23.16 -25.67 -13.43
N GLY A 89 23.63 -24.49 -13.84
CA GLY A 89 24.82 -24.32 -14.69
C GLY A 89 25.79 -23.31 -14.09
N THR A 90 26.44 -23.66 -12.99
CA THR A 90 27.43 -22.79 -12.34
C THR A 90 28.66 -22.62 -13.22
N LYS A 91 29.20 -21.40 -13.27
CA LYS A 91 30.42 -21.08 -14.02
C LYS A 91 31.46 -20.47 -13.09
N VAL A 92 32.72 -20.53 -13.51
CA VAL A 92 33.78 -19.73 -12.89
C VAL A 92 33.39 -18.25 -13.02
N THR A 93 33.39 -17.54 -11.90
CA THR A 93 33.07 -16.12 -11.84
C THR A 93 34.22 -15.35 -11.20
N PRO A 94 34.87 -14.42 -11.93
CA PRO A 94 35.91 -13.59 -11.35
C PRO A 94 35.31 -12.65 -10.31
N ARG A 95 36.05 -12.44 -9.21
CA ARG A 95 35.67 -11.50 -8.15
C ARG A 95 35.53 -10.08 -8.70
N GLN A 96 34.42 -9.43 -8.36
CA GLN A 96 34.11 -8.06 -8.75
C GLN A 96 34.29 -7.09 -7.58
N VAL A 97 34.48 -5.80 -7.89
CA VAL A 97 34.69 -4.75 -6.88
C VAL A 97 33.37 -4.23 -6.27
N ASP A 98 32.31 -4.16 -7.08
CA ASP A 98 31.02 -3.60 -6.67
C ASP A 98 29.93 -4.68 -6.50
N ALA A 99 29.45 -5.26 -7.61
CA ALA A 99 28.45 -6.33 -7.62
C ALA A 99 29.04 -7.61 -8.23
N GLN A 100 28.86 -8.75 -7.56
CA GLN A 100 29.32 -10.04 -8.07
C GLN A 100 28.41 -10.54 -9.20
N PHE A 101 28.93 -11.43 -10.03
CA PHE A 101 28.21 -11.98 -11.18
C PHE A 101 27.04 -12.90 -10.80
N ASN A 102 27.04 -13.42 -9.58
CA ASN A 102 25.90 -14.11 -8.99
C ASN A 102 25.44 -13.33 -7.76
N GLN A 103 24.15 -13.02 -7.69
CA GLN A 103 23.61 -12.18 -6.63
C GLN A 103 22.22 -12.65 -6.20
N ILE A 104 22.04 -12.72 -4.88
CA ILE A 104 20.77 -12.92 -4.20
C ILE A 104 20.47 -11.66 -3.38
N VAL A 105 19.20 -11.26 -3.39
CA VAL A 105 18.73 -10.06 -2.73
C VAL A 105 17.63 -10.46 -1.75
N PRO A 106 17.91 -10.38 -0.44
CA PRO A 106 16.89 -10.46 0.60
C PRO A 106 15.95 -9.27 0.52
N VAL A 107 14.64 -9.54 0.43
CA VAL A 107 13.62 -8.50 0.30
C VAL A 107 12.50 -8.65 1.32
N LEU A 108 11.92 -7.51 1.70
CA LEU A 108 10.62 -7.43 2.35
C LEU A 108 9.55 -7.03 1.32
N PRO A 109 8.38 -7.68 1.29
CA PRO A 109 7.22 -7.23 0.55
C PRO A 109 6.65 -5.93 1.14
N PHE A 110 6.69 -4.86 0.36
CA PHE A 110 6.00 -3.60 0.62
C PHE A 110 4.80 -3.45 -0.30
N VAL A 111 3.83 -2.64 0.11
CA VAL A 111 2.69 -2.21 -0.70
C VAL A 111 2.54 -0.69 -0.60
N ALA A 112 1.82 -0.10 -1.54
CA ALA A 112 1.49 1.33 -1.50
C ALA A 112 0.31 1.58 -0.56
N LEU A 113 0.41 2.58 0.33
CA LEU A 113 -0.71 2.97 1.20
C LEU A 113 -1.17 4.42 0.94
N PRO A 114 -1.94 4.67 -0.15
CA PRO A 114 -2.48 5.98 -0.47
C PRO A 114 -3.72 6.33 0.35
N GLY A 115 -3.96 7.63 0.51
CA GLY A 115 -5.21 8.19 1.00
C GLY A 115 -6.35 8.17 -0.01
N SER A 116 -7.52 8.61 0.43
CA SER A 116 -8.79 8.60 -0.33
C SER A 116 -9.09 9.91 -1.07
N LYS A 117 -8.37 11.00 -0.75
CA LYS A 117 -8.76 12.37 -1.11
C LYS A 117 -8.30 12.79 -2.51
N THR A 118 -7.39 12.06 -3.12
CA THR A 118 -6.86 12.37 -4.46
C THR A 118 -6.30 11.11 -5.13
N VAL A 119 -6.36 11.08 -6.46
CA VAL A 119 -5.68 10.07 -7.29
C VAL A 119 -4.18 10.34 -7.44
N ASP A 120 -3.74 11.54 -7.09
CA ASP A 120 -2.33 11.95 -7.17
C ASP A 120 -1.47 11.40 -6.03
N ASP A 121 -2.13 10.88 -4.99
CA ASP A 121 -1.48 10.18 -3.90
C ASP A 121 -1.14 8.75 -4.35
N MET A 122 0.16 8.53 -4.58
CA MET A 122 0.69 7.23 -4.99
C MET A 122 0.97 6.28 -3.82
N GLY A 123 0.72 6.73 -2.59
CA GLY A 123 0.95 6.02 -1.34
C GLY A 123 2.42 5.95 -0.97
N THR A 124 2.72 6.09 0.33
CA THR A 124 4.06 5.77 0.84
C THR A 124 4.24 4.24 0.91
N PRO A 125 5.45 3.69 0.71
CA PRO A 125 5.71 2.26 0.89
C PRO A 125 5.54 1.84 2.35
N VAL A 126 4.68 0.84 2.58
CA VAL A 126 4.46 0.22 3.90
C VAL A 126 4.60 -1.29 3.78
N LEU A 127 4.87 -2.01 4.87
CA LEU A 127 4.92 -3.47 4.82
C LEU A 127 3.58 -4.05 4.33
N ALA A 128 3.63 -5.12 3.55
CA ALA A 128 2.43 -5.89 3.19
C ALA A 128 1.70 -6.36 4.46
N ARG A 129 0.37 -6.42 4.39
CA ARG A 129 -0.45 -6.98 5.48
C ARG A 129 -0.51 -8.51 5.38
N GLY A 130 -1.18 -9.16 6.33
CA GLY A 130 -1.41 -10.60 6.30
C GLY A 130 -2.05 -11.07 5.00
N GLY A 131 -1.60 -12.21 4.49
CA GLY A 131 -1.93 -12.75 3.18
C GLY A 131 -0.80 -13.64 2.66
N TYR A 132 -0.60 -13.66 1.34
CA TYR A 132 0.33 -14.55 0.66
C TYR A 132 1.20 -13.79 -0.35
N VAL A 133 2.47 -14.16 -0.45
CA VAL A 133 3.37 -13.75 -1.54
C VAL A 133 3.62 -14.94 -2.45
N TYR A 134 3.44 -14.72 -3.74
CA TYR A 134 3.77 -15.67 -4.79
C TYR A 134 5.01 -15.20 -5.53
N VAL A 135 5.97 -16.10 -5.71
CA VAL A 135 7.16 -15.87 -6.51
C VAL A 135 7.14 -16.86 -7.67
N PHE A 136 6.99 -16.33 -8.88
CA PHE A 136 7.18 -17.08 -10.11
C PHE A 136 8.63 -16.90 -10.55
N TYR A 137 9.32 -18.01 -10.81
CA TYR A 137 10.68 -18.04 -11.31
C TYR A 137 10.74 -19.01 -12.48
N GLN A 138 11.29 -18.57 -13.61
CA GLN A 138 11.28 -19.36 -14.86
C GLN A 138 9.87 -19.81 -15.25
N GLU A 139 8.91 -18.88 -15.16
CA GLU A 139 7.49 -19.08 -15.55
C GLU A 139 6.72 -20.10 -14.71
N LYS A 140 7.34 -20.64 -13.65
CA LYS A 140 6.75 -21.59 -12.71
C LYS A 140 6.62 -20.97 -11.33
N LEU A 141 5.57 -21.36 -10.60
CA LEU A 141 5.46 -21.05 -9.19
C LEU A 141 6.63 -21.70 -8.46
N TRP A 142 7.48 -20.85 -7.89
CA TRP A 142 8.72 -21.22 -7.23
C TRP A 142 8.59 -21.15 -5.73
N ARG A 143 7.94 -20.09 -5.21
CA ARG A 143 7.62 -19.96 -3.79
C ARG A 143 6.20 -19.47 -3.61
N GLU A 144 5.54 -20.02 -2.60
CA GLU A 144 4.31 -19.50 -2.03
C GLU A 144 4.57 -19.32 -0.54
N LEU A 145 4.44 -18.09 -0.04
CA LEU A 145 4.74 -17.75 1.34
C LEU A 145 3.52 -17.13 2.01
N GLU A 146 3.16 -17.62 3.20
CA GLU A 146 2.17 -16.99 4.06
C GLU A 146 2.83 -15.86 4.88
N ILE A 147 2.18 -14.70 4.95
CA ILE A 147 2.63 -13.55 5.73
C ILE A 147 1.87 -13.56 7.06
N HIS A 148 2.62 -13.72 8.16
CA HIS A 148 2.09 -13.53 9.50
C HIS A 148 2.49 -12.14 10.00
N VAL A 149 1.54 -11.38 10.52
CA VAL A 149 1.76 -10.03 11.05
C VAL A 149 1.71 -10.08 12.56
N SER A 150 2.76 -9.57 13.21
CA SER A 150 2.84 -9.42 14.66
C SER A 150 3.27 -8.00 15.05
N GLU A 151 3.20 -7.68 16.34
CA GLU A 151 3.72 -6.41 16.86
C GLU A 151 5.22 -6.23 16.62
N ASN A 152 5.96 -7.34 16.53
CA ASN A 152 7.41 -7.36 16.30
C ASN A 152 7.79 -7.35 14.80
N GLY A 153 6.79 -7.31 13.91
CA GLY A 153 6.97 -7.33 12.46
C GLY A 153 6.41 -8.55 11.77
N ASN A 154 6.62 -8.57 10.47
CA ASN A 154 6.14 -9.62 9.59
C ASN A 154 7.11 -10.79 9.58
N THR A 155 6.56 -12.01 9.58
CA THR A 155 7.31 -13.23 9.26
C THR A 155 6.72 -13.88 8.02
N TYR A 156 7.58 -14.55 7.25
CA TYR A 156 7.21 -15.19 5.99
C TYR A 156 7.42 -16.69 6.12
N HIS A 157 6.40 -17.49 5.82
CA HIS A 157 6.41 -18.93 6.01
C HIS A 157 6.19 -19.65 4.68
N ASP A 158 7.21 -20.34 4.16
CA ASP A 158 7.09 -21.07 2.90
C ASP A 158 6.15 -22.27 3.00
N ILE A 159 5.36 -22.43 1.95
CA ILE A 159 4.61 -23.65 1.62
C ILE A 159 5.51 -24.50 0.72
N ASP A 160 5.63 -25.80 1.01
CA ASP A 160 6.33 -26.74 0.14
C ASP A 160 5.50 -27.01 -1.12
N VAL A 161 5.58 -26.08 -2.08
CA VAL A 161 4.82 -26.09 -3.33
C VAL A 161 5.01 -27.41 -4.09
N ALA A 162 6.18 -28.04 -3.98
CA ALA A 162 6.46 -29.30 -4.68
C ALA A 162 5.55 -30.43 -4.20
N ARG A 163 5.20 -30.49 -2.91
CA ARG A 163 4.26 -31.49 -2.35
C ARG A 163 2.84 -31.32 -2.89
N TYR A 164 2.48 -30.11 -3.29
CA TYR A 164 1.15 -29.80 -3.82
C TYR A 164 1.08 -29.82 -5.35
N ARG A 165 2.20 -30.06 -6.04
CA ARG A 165 2.27 -30.11 -7.50
C ARG A 165 2.07 -31.53 -8.01
N GLN A 166 1.25 -31.69 -9.04
CA GLN A 166 1.01 -32.94 -9.75
C GLN A 166 1.32 -32.79 -11.25
N GLN A 167 1.32 -33.90 -12.01
CA GLN A 167 1.57 -33.88 -13.45
C GLN A 167 0.60 -32.95 -14.21
N SER A 168 -0.66 -32.89 -13.78
CA SER A 168 -1.72 -32.11 -14.43
C SER A 168 -1.97 -30.72 -13.84
N GLY A 169 -1.24 -30.31 -12.78
CA GLY A 169 -1.54 -29.04 -12.09
C GLY A 169 -1.20 -29.03 -10.60
N PHE A 170 -2.09 -28.46 -9.79
CA PHE A 170 -1.95 -28.39 -8.33
C PHE A 170 -3.07 -29.16 -7.62
N LEU A 171 -2.76 -29.69 -6.43
CA LEU A 171 -3.75 -30.24 -5.52
C LEU A 171 -4.76 -29.16 -5.10
N ALA A 172 -6.04 -29.52 -5.16
CA ALA A 172 -7.11 -28.68 -4.66
C ALA A 172 -7.10 -28.63 -3.12
N GLY A 173 -7.65 -27.54 -2.56
CA GLY A 173 -7.74 -27.31 -1.13
C GLY A 173 -6.59 -26.46 -0.57
N GLU A 174 -6.58 -26.37 0.76
CA GLU A 174 -5.63 -25.57 1.54
C GLU A 174 -4.21 -26.14 1.42
N ARG A 175 -3.25 -25.25 1.18
CA ARG A 175 -1.82 -25.59 1.20
C ARG A 175 -1.20 -25.00 2.46
N LYS A 176 -0.69 -25.86 3.34
CA LYS A 176 -0.22 -25.47 4.67
C LYS A 176 1.22 -25.00 4.62
N ALA A 177 1.51 -23.89 5.30
CA ALA A 177 2.86 -23.41 5.50
C ALA A 177 3.63 -24.39 6.41
N THR A 178 4.85 -24.73 5.99
CA THR A 178 5.72 -25.68 6.72
C THR A 178 7.11 -25.09 6.98
N GLY A 179 7.49 -24.03 6.27
CA GLY A 179 8.71 -23.27 6.51
C GLY A 179 8.74 -22.59 7.88
N GLN A 180 9.92 -22.52 8.48
CA GLN A 180 10.15 -21.70 9.67
C GLN A 180 9.94 -20.21 9.37
N ALA A 181 9.70 -19.43 10.41
CA ALA A 181 9.51 -17.98 10.30
C ALA A 181 10.75 -17.31 9.70
N LEU A 182 10.59 -16.72 8.52
CA LEU A 182 11.63 -15.95 7.85
C LEU A 182 11.46 -14.45 8.13
N GLU A 183 12.57 -13.75 8.35
CA GLU A 183 12.59 -12.29 8.51
C GLU A 183 12.62 -11.54 7.16
N ASP A 184 12.99 -12.21 6.07
CA ASP A 184 13.06 -11.67 4.70
C ASP A 184 12.99 -12.79 3.66
N ILE A 185 12.75 -12.45 2.39
CA ILE A 185 12.60 -13.40 1.29
C ILE A 185 13.81 -13.30 0.37
N TRP A 186 14.60 -14.37 0.23
CA TRP A 186 15.76 -14.38 -0.66
C TRP A 186 15.34 -14.62 -2.11
N LEU A 187 15.69 -13.67 -2.97
CA LEU A 187 15.35 -13.71 -4.40
C LEU A 187 16.60 -13.62 -5.29
N PRO A 188 16.64 -14.37 -6.41
CA PRO A 188 17.76 -14.33 -7.33
C PRO A 188 17.71 -13.07 -8.20
N ALA A 189 18.82 -12.31 -8.26
CA ALA A 189 18.92 -11.09 -9.06
C ALA A 189 19.82 -11.27 -10.30
N LEU A 190 20.98 -11.89 -10.12
CA LEU A 190 21.98 -12.10 -11.16
C LEU A 190 22.50 -13.53 -11.11
N TRP A 191 22.66 -14.15 -12.28
CA TRP A 191 23.37 -15.42 -12.45
C TRP A 191 24.32 -15.34 -13.63
N ASN A 192 25.57 -15.75 -13.43
CA ASN A 192 26.60 -15.75 -14.48
C ASN A 192 26.68 -14.42 -15.25
N ASN A 193 26.60 -13.29 -14.53
CA ASN A 193 26.60 -11.92 -15.07
C ASN A 193 25.40 -11.59 -15.97
N ARG A 194 24.26 -12.28 -15.78
CA ARG A 194 23.01 -12.01 -16.48
C ARG A 194 21.89 -11.75 -15.49
N HIS A 195 21.06 -10.76 -15.81
CA HIS A 195 19.84 -10.48 -15.06
C HIS A 195 18.89 -11.66 -15.13
N VAL A 196 18.27 -11.96 -13.99
CA VAL A 196 17.12 -12.85 -13.94
C VAL A 196 15.91 -12.12 -14.53
N GLN A 197 15.50 -12.49 -15.74
CA GLN A 197 14.41 -11.82 -16.46
C GLN A 197 13.01 -12.40 -16.15
N THR A 198 12.93 -13.59 -15.56
CA THR A 198 11.68 -14.34 -15.38
C THR A 198 11.23 -14.43 -13.92
N LEU A 199 11.67 -13.47 -13.08
CA LEU A 199 11.22 -13.38 -11.70
C LEU A 199 10.04 -12.41 -11.60
N GLN A 200 8.89 -12.91 -11.17
CA GLN A 200 7.66 -12.15 -11.06
C GLN A 200 7.02 -12.40 -9.69
N LEU A 201 6.56 -11.34 -9.04
CA LEU A 201 6.01 -11.41 -7.69
C LEU A 201 4.60 -10.85 -7.64
N CYS A 202 3.75 -11.42 -6.81
CA CYS A 202 2.48 -10.80 -6.48
C CYS A 202 2.08 -11.07 -5.03
N PHE A 203 1.37 -10.11 -4.43
CA PHE A 203 0.74 -10.25 -3.13
C PHE A 203 -0.75 -10.53 -3.31
N SER A 204 -1.30 -11.42 -2.50
CA SER A 204 -2.74 -11.72 -2.44
C SER A 204 -3.20 -11.82 -0.99
N GLU A 205 -4.38 -11.29 -0.66
CA GLU A 205 -4.97 -11.48 0.68
C GLU A 205 -5.37 -12.94 0.93
N ILE A 206 -5.77 -13.64 -0.13
CA ILE A 206 -6.26 -15.01 -0.09
C ILE A 206 -5.21 -15.97 -0.67
N GLN A 207 -5.26 -17.22 -0.23
CA GLN A 207 -4.53 -18.28 -0.90
C GLN A 207 -5.13 -18.51 -2.29
N LEU A 208 -4.34 -18.38 -3.35
CA LEU A 208 -4.80 -18.59 -4.72
C LEU A 208 -5.26 -20.04 -4.93
N SER A 209 -6.36 -20.24 -5.65
CA SER A 209 -6.84 -21.60 -5.95
C SER A 209 -5.88 -22.34 -6.89
N ALA A 210 -5.94 -23.67 -6.87
CA ALA A 210 -5.15 -24.53 -7.77
C ALA A 210 -5.36 -24.13 -9.25
N ALA A 211 -6.61 -23.95 -9.67
CA ALA A 211 -6.96 -23.53 -11.02
C ALA A 211 -6.36 -22.16 -11.39
N ARG A 212 -6.32 -21.24 -10.43
CA ARG A 212 -5.72 -19.91 -10.63
C ARG A 212 -4.21 -19.97 -10.80
N LEU A 213 -3.53 -20.75 -9.95
CA LEU A 213 -2.08 -20.98 -10.06
C LEU A 213 -1.72 -21.61 -11.42
N GLU A 214 -2.49 -22.62 -11.85
CA GLU A 214 -2.29 -23.22 -13.17
C GLU A 214 -2.46 -22.21 -14.31
N ARG A 215 -3.49 -21.36 -14.23
CA ARG A 215 -3.72 -20.32 -15.23
C ARG A 215 -2.55 -19.34 -15.28
N LEU A 216 -2.04 -18.92 -14.13
CA LEU A 216 -0.90 -18.00 -14.08
C LEU A 216 0.40 -18.64 -14.58
N GLU A 217 0.61 -19.96 -14.43
CA GLU A 217 1.76 -20.63 -15.08
C GLU A 217 1.58 -20.78 -16.59
N LYS A 218 0.37 -21.07 -17.07
CA LYS A 218 0.07 -21.36 -18.48
C LYS A 218 -0.08 -20.09 -19.34
N ASP A 219 -0.57 -19.00 -18.78
CA ASP A 219 -0.87 -17.75 -19.50
C ASP A 219 0.05 -16.61 -19.03
N ALA A 220 1.09 -16.34 -19.83
CA ALA A 220 2.04 -15.27 -19.57
C ALA A 220 1.39 -13.89 -19.52
N VAL A 221 0.35 -13.62 -20.33
CA VAL A 221 -0.32 -12.31 -20.34
C VAL A 221 -1.06 -12.08 -19.04
N SER A 222 -1.82 -13.07 -18.56
CA SER A 222 -2.48 -12.99 -17.25
C SER A 222 -1.45 -12.81 -16.11
N ARG A 223 -0.31 -13.50 -16.20
CA ARG A 223 0.77 -13.39 -15.20
C ARG A 223 1.43 -12.02 -15.20
N ASP A 224 1.73 -11.45 -16.36
CA ASP A 224 2.33 -10.13 -16.52
C ASP A 224 1.39 -9.00 -16.06
N GLN A 225 0.07 -9.17 -16.24
CA GLN A 225 -0.93 -8.23 -15.75
C GLN A 225 -1.10 -8.28 -14.23
N ARG A 226 -0.86 -9.44 -13.61
CA ARG A 226 -1.07 -9.69 -12.19
C ARG A 226 0.16 -9.43 -11.33
N CYS A 227 1.34 -9.74 -11.86
CA CYS A 227 2.60 -9.75 -11.13
C CYS A 227 3.45 -8.53 -11.47
N THR A 228 4.34 -8.18 -10.54
CA THR A 228 5.38 -7.17 -10.73
C THR A 228 6.74 -7.83 -10.91
N SER A 229 7.58 -7.26 -11.77
CA SER A 229 8.95 -7.75 -12.01
C SER A 229 9.97 -6.67 -11.63
N PRO A 230 10.20 -6.42 -10.32
CA PRO A 230 11.16 -5.41 -9.89
C PRO A 230 12.59 -5.80 -10.29
N ASP A 231 13.39 -4.84 -10.75
CA ASP A 231 14.82 -5.06 -10.94
C ASP A 231 15.47 -5.17 -9.55
N LEU A 232 15.89 -6.39 -9.23
CA LEU A 232 16.52 -6.69 -7.95
C LEU A 232 18.00 -6.33 -7.93
N SER A 233 18.65 -6.09 -9.07
CA SER A 233 20.10 -5.92 -9.10
C SER A 233 20.55 -4.79 -8.17
N GLY A 234 21.40 -5.14 -7.20
CA GLY A 234 21.89 -4.25 -6.16
C GLY A 234 23.38 -3.98 -6.35
N SER A 235 23.78 -2.72 -6.28
CA SER A 235 25.19 -2.35 -6.17
C SER A 235 25.31 -1.04 -5.40
N LYS A 236 26.49 -0.78 -4.82
CA LYS A 236 26.73 0.49 -4.13
C LYS A 236 26.51 1.67 -5.08
N LYS A 237 27.05 1.56 -6.30
CA LYS A 237 26.88 2.59 -7.32
C LYS A 237 25.42 2.80 -7.66
N ARG A 238 24.70 1.73 -8.01
CA ARG A 238 23.29 1.81 -8.42
C ARG A 238 22.41 2.41 -7.33
N PHE A 239 22.54 1.96 -6.08
CA PHE A 239 21.72 2.45 -4.98
C PHE A 239 22.03 3.92 -4.66
N THR A 240 23.30 4.31 -4.79
CA THR A 240 23.70 5.72 -4.67
C THR A 240 23.03 6.57 -5.75
N ASP A 241 23.12 6.15 -7.01
CA ASP A 241 22.58 6.89 -8.16
C ASP A 241 21.04 7.03 -8.09
N LEU A 242 20.35 5.96 -7.67
CA LEU A 242 18.89 5.93 -7.61
C LEU A 242 18.33 6.68 -6.39
N TYR A 243 19.01 6.67 -5.25
CA TYR A 243 18.36 7.01 -3.97
C TYR A 243 19.08 8.08 -3.15
N LYS A 244 20.38 8.33 -3.35
CA LYS A 244 21.09 9.33 -2.55
C LYS A 244 20.54 10.73 -2.85
N GLY A 245 20.10 11.43 -1.80
CA GLY A 245 19.52 12.78 -1.90
C GLY A 245 18.14 12.83 -2.58
N LYS A 246 17.48 11.68 -2.77
CA LYS A 246 16.09 11.63 -3.22
C LYS A 246 15.13 11.67 -2.02
N PRO A 247 13.86 12.08 -2.23
CA PRO A 247 12.83 12.03 -1.19
C PRO A 247 12.73 10.63 -0.56
N ASP A 248 12.77 10.57 0.76
CA ASP A 248 12.52 9.35 1.53
C ASP A 248 11.01 9.15 1.76
N GLY A 249 10.64 8.06 2.43
CA GLY A 249 9.25 7.70 2.70
C GLY A 249 8.52 8.72 3.57
N LYS A 250 9.24 9.47 4.42
CA LYS A 250 8.65 10.55 5.22
C LYS A 250 8.33 11.75 4.33
N ALA A 251 9.26 12.16 3.48
CA ALA A 251 9.03 13.22 2.49
C ALA A 251 7.89 12.85 1.52
N MET A 252 7.78 11.57 1.13
CA MET A 252 6.64 11.05 0.36
C MET A 252 5.33 11.21 1.13
N LEU A 253 5.28 10.76 2.38
CA LEU A 253 4.09 10.85 3.23
C LEU A 253 3.64 12.31 3.41
N ASP A 254 4.56 13.21 3.75
CA ASP A 254 4.25 14.62 3.98
C ASP A 254 3.70 15.28 2.71
N ALA A 255 4.31 14.98 1.56
CA ALA A 255 3.88 15.53 0.28
C ALA A 255 2.53 15.00 -0.19
N PHE A 256 2.30 13.68 -0.10
CA PHE A 256 1.04 13.08 -0.53
C PHE A 256 -0.12 13.47 0.39
N SER A 257 0.09 13.45 1.71
CA SER A 257 -0.96 13.76 2.68
C SER A 257 -1.34 15.24 2.72
N GLY A 258 -0.41 16.14 2.40
CA GLY A 258 -0.64 17.59 2.33
C GLY A 258 -1.07 18.09 0.95
N PHE A 259 -1.19 17.22 -0.05
CA PHE A 259 -1.41 17.61 -1.44
C PHE A 259 -2.80 18.20 -1.68
N ASP A 260 -2.84 19.38 -2.31
CA ASP A 260 -4.07 19.95 -2.85
C ASP A 260 -3.97 20.06 -4.37
N ALA A 261 -4.71 19.20 -5.07
CA ALA A 261 -4.74 19.15 -6.54
C ALA A 261 -5.17 20.48 -7.18
N LYS A 262 -5.83 21.37 -6.43
CA LYS A 262 -6.28 22.68 -6.92
C LYS A 262 -5.20 23.76 -6.85
N ASN A 263 -4.05 23.48 -6.23
CA ASN A 263 -2.95 24.42 -6.09
C ASN A 263 -1.85 24.12 -7.13
N PRO A 264 -1.63 24.98 -8.15
CA PRO A 264 -0.62 24.78 -9.18
C PRO A 264 0.81 24.64 -8.63
N PHE A 265 1.13 25.31 -7.52
CA PHE A 265 2.44 25.18 -6.89
C PHE A 265 2.62 23.81 -6.23
N ALA A 266 1.56 23.26 -5.62
CA ALA A 266 1.59 21.91 -5.07
C ALA A 266 1.79 20.86 -6.17
N GLN A 267 1.21 21.05 -7.36
CA GLN A 267 1.42 20.17 -8.52
C GLN A 267 2.87 20.16 -9.02
N ALA A 268 3.57 21.29 -9.00
CA ALA A 268 4.99 21.33 -9.39
C ALA A 268 5.89 20.65 -8.34
N LEU A 269 5.59 20.84 -7.05
CA LEU A 269 6.39 20.30 -5.94
C LEU A 269 6.28 18.77 -5.82
N ILE A 270 5.15 18.17 -6.21
CA ILE A 270 4.93 16.72 -6.08
C ILE A 270 5.60 15.89 -7.20
N ALA A 271 5.92 16.49 -8.35
CA ALA A 271 6.49 15.79 -9.51
C ALA A 271 7.78 14.99 -9.21
N PRO A 272 8.83 15.54 -8.57
CA PRO A 272 10.02 14.77 -8.22
C PRO A 272 9.72 13.63 -7.23
N ILE A 273 8.75 13.84 -6.34
CA ILE A 273 8.34 12.84 -5.34
C ILE A 273 7.63 11.67 -6.02
N LYS A 274 6.73 11.95 -6.97
CA LYS A 274 6.10 10.92 -7.82
C LYS A 274 7.12 10.14 -8.62
N ALA A 275 8.13 10.82 -9.20
CA ALA A 275 9.19 10.14 -9.95
C ALA A 275 10.00 9.18 -9.06
N THR A 276 10.41 9.63 -7.86
CA THR A 276 11.09 8.73 -6.90
C THR A 276 10.19 7.58 -6.48
N ARG A 277 8.91 7.84 -6.21
CA ARG A 277 7.94 6.81 -5.83
C ARG A 277 7.71 5.77 -6.95
N LEU A 278 7.67 6.20 -8.21
CA LEU A 278 7.63 5.30 -9.37
C LEU A 278 8.89 4.45 -9.47
N ASN A 279 10.08 5.00 -9.20
CA ASN A 279 11.31 4.21 -9.20
C ASN A 279 11.27 3.05 -8.19
N LEU A 280 10.62 3.24 -7.03
CA LEU A 280 10.43 2.17 -6.05
C LEU A 280 9.52 1.03 -6.55
N GLN A 281 8.63 1.32 -7.52
CA GLN A 281 7.76 0.30 -8.11
C GLN A 281 8.53 -0.65 -9.05
N TYR A 282 9.59 -0.16 -9.69
CA TYR A 282 10.34 -0.91 -10.70
C TYR A 282 11.66 -1.50 -10.19
N ASN A 283 12.07 -1.21 -8.95
CA ASN A 283 13.37 -1.59 -8.43
C ASN A 283 13.26 -2.06 -6.98
N ALA A 284 14.11 -3.02 -6.59
CA ALA A 284 14.40 -3.22 -5.18
C ALA A 284 15.04 -1.95 -4.60
N PHE A 285 14.62 -1.57 -3.40
CA PHE A 285 15.07 -0.34 -2.74
C PHE A 285 15.54 -0.62 -1.32
N PRO A 286 16.55 0.11 -0.79
CA PRO A 286 16.94 -0.02 0.62
C PRO A 286 15.76 0.24 1.56
N VAL A 287 15.54 -0.65 2.54
CA VAL A 287 14.49 -0.44 3.57
C VAL A 287 14.69 0.88 4.32
N SER A 288 15.93 1.39 4.38
CA SER A 288 16.25 2.70 4.95
C SER A 288 15.48 3.87 4.30
N LEU A 289 14.97 3.71 3.08
CA LEU A 289 14.17 4.72 2.40
C LEU A 289 12.71 4.73 2.84
N ALA A 290 12.16 3.63 3.34
CA ALA A 290 10.77 3.61 3.81
C ALA A 290 10.66 4.47 5.08
N ALA A 291 9.49 5.09 5.29
CA ALA A 291 9.23 5.80 6.55
C ALA A 291 9.24 4.80 7.72
N PRO A 292 9.68 5.22 8.93
CA PRO A 292 9.44 4.44 10.14
C PRO A 292 7.94 4.16 10.29
N GLN A 293 7.58 2.94 10.69
CA GLN A 293 6.18 2.53 10.72
C GLN A 293 5.90 1.52 11.83
N ARG A 294 4.66 1.53 12.33
CA ARG A 294 4.13 0.53 13.25
C ARG A 294 3.70 -0.74 12.50
N ALA A 295 3.41 -1.80 13.24
CA ALA A 295 2.79 -3.00 12.67
C ALA A 295 1.42 -2.67 12.02
N ARG A 296 1.11 -3.31 10.90
CA ARG A 296 -0.13 -3.08 10.13
C ARG A 296 -1.36 -3.43 10.97
N GLN A 297 -2.37 -2.57 10.93
CA GLN A 297 -3.69 -2.80 11.53
C GLN A 297 -4.80 -2.49 10.51
N PRO A 298 -5.01 -3.37 9.50
CA PRO A 298 -5.89 -3.08 8.37
C PRO A 298 -7.33 -2.71 8.76
N GLY A 299 -7.82 -3.23 9.89
CA GLY A 299 -9.14 -2.87 10.42
C GLY A 299 -9.25 -1.38 10.74
N TYR A 300 -8.29 -0.86 11.52
CA TYR A 300 -8.23 0.56 11.89
C TYR A 300 -7.84 1.44 10.70
N GLU A 301 -6.89 1.00 9.88
CA GLU A 301 -6.44 1.74 8.69
C GLU A 301 -7.59 2.08 7.73
N ARG A 302 -8.54 1.16 7.52
CA ARG A 302 -9.68 1.42 6.62
C ARG A 302 -10.65 2.50 7.14
N LEU A 303 -10.61 2.79 8.43
CA LEU A 303 -11.40 3.85 9.06
C LEU A 303 -10.82 5.25 8.78
N LEU A 304 -9.64 5.35 8.17
CA LEU A 304 -8.94 6.62 7.97
C LEU A 304 -8.96 7.01 6.49
N ASP A 305 -9.10 8.29 6.20
CA ASP A 305 -8.89 8.87 4.87
C ASP A 305 -7.44 8.76 4.44
N HIS A 306 -6.48 8.95 5.34
CA HIS A 306 -5.05 8.81 5.04
C HIS A 306 -4.34 7.83 5.99
N PRO A 307 -4.52 6.50 5.81
CA PRO A 307 -4.04 5.49 6.75
C PRO A 307 -2.52 5.48 6.98
N ALA A 308 -1.72 5.91 6.00
CA ALA A 308 -0.26 5.99 6.19
C ALA A 308 0.18 7.04 7.22
N ARG A 309 -0.62 8.08 7.51
CA ARG A 309 -0.28 9.05 8.57
C ARG A 309 -0.36 8.39 9.95
N TYR A 310 -1.35 7.53 10.14
CA TYR A 310 -1.45 6.69 11.33
C TYR A 310 -0.32 5.68 11.40
N LEU A 311 -0.07 4.95 10.30
CA LEU A 311 0.91 3.88 10.31
C LEU A 311 2.34 4.41 10.55
N CYS A 312 2.67 5.60 10.05
CA CYS A 312 3.98 6.21 10.23
C CYS A 312 4.09 7.11 11.48
N ASP A 313 3.01 7.26 12.25
CA ASP A 313 3.09 7.84 13.59
C ASP A 313 3.58 6.76 14.55
N LEU A 314 4.76 6.91 15.14
CA LEU A 314 5.27 6.00 16.18
C LEU A 314 4.91 6.47 17.60
N SER A 315 4.41 7.71 17.75
CA SER A 315 4.11 8.31 19.06
C SER A 315 2.73 7.91 19.60
N GLY A 316 1.82 7.46 18.75
CA GLY A 316 0.44 7.12 19.13
C GLY A 316 -0.49 8.31 19.27
N GLN A 317 -0.06 9.51 18.86
CA GLN A 317 -0.83 10.75 18.98
C GLN A 317 -1.76 11.01 17.80
N PHE A 318 -1.58 10.34 16.65
CA PHE A 318 -2.39 10.54 15.45
C PHE A 318 -3.92 10.50 15.70
N PRO A 319 -4.49 9.55 16.47
CA PRO A 319 -5.92 9.52 16.72
C PRO A 319 -6.42 10.77 17.45
N VAL A 320 -5.74 11.18 18.53
CA VAL A 320 -6.09 12.36 19.32
C VAL A 320 -6.00 13.63 18.48
N GLU A 321 -4.93 13.76 17.70
CA GLU A 321 -4.75 14.91 16.82
C GLU A 321 -5.84 14.98 15.74
N SER A 322 -6.16 13.86 15.11
CA SER A 322 -7.22 13.78 14.09
C SER A 322 -8.59 14.14 14.65
N PHE A 323 -8.91 13.69 15.87
CA PHE A 323 -10.18 14.02 16.53
C PHE A 323 -10.25 15.48 16.98
N ARG A 324 -9.14 16.03 17.47
CA ARG A 324 -9.01 17.47 17.78
C ARG A 324 -9.20 18.33 16.53
N GLU A 325 -8.58 17.96 15.41
CA GLU A 325 -8.77 18.63 14.12
C GLU A 325 -10.23 18.58 13.66
N ALA A 326 -10.89 17.42 13.77
CA ALA A 326 -12.30 17.27 13.43
C ALA A 326 -13.22 18.16 14.28
N LYS A 327 -13.01 18.21 15.61
CA LYS A 327 -13.75 19.11 16.51
C LYS A 327 -13.51 20.59 16.16
N ALA A 328 -12.26 20.96 15.89
CA ALA A 328 -11.92 22.33 15.49
C ALA A 328 -12.58 22.72 14.16
N PHE A 329 -12.61 21.80 13.19
CA PHE A 329 -13.33 21.97 11.93
C PHE A 329 -14.83 22.18 12.17
N LEU A 330 -15.48 21.31 12.94
CA LEU A 330 -16.92 21.42 13.25
C LEU A 330 -17.25 22.73 13.97
N ALA A 331 -16.43 23.18 14.92
CA ALA A 331 -16.62 24.45 15.62
C ALA A 331 -16.51 25.66 14.68
N GLN A 332 -15.65 25.62 13.67
CA GLN A 332 -15.58 26.65 12.63
C GLN A 332 -16.77 26.58 11.68
N ALA A 333 -17.14 25.39 11.22
CA ALA A 333 -18.26 25.15 10.33
C ALA A 333 -19.60 25.56 10.97
N ALA A 334 -19.76 25.39 12.29
CA ALA A 334 -20.91 25.86 13.07
C ALA A 334 -21.07 27.39 13.07
N ARG A 335 -20.06 28.15 12.65
CA ARG A 335 -20.16 29.61 12.42
C ARG A 335 -20.65 29.95 11.01
N GLY A 336 -20.89 28.95 10.14
CA GLY A 336 -21.32 29.14 8.76
C GLY A 336 -20.24 29.69 7.84
N VAL A 337 -18.98 29.67 8.28
CA VAL A 337 -17.80 30.18 7.57
C VAL A 337 -17.16 29.03 6.80
N ALA A 338 -16.81 29.26 5.53
CA ALA A 338 -16.07 28.30 4.74
C ALA A 338 -14.69 28.06 5.35
N VAL A 339 -14.37 26.79 5.66
CA VAL A 339 -13.07 26.39 6.18
C VAL A 339 -12.11 26.15 5.00
N GLN A 340 -10.97 26.82 5.01
CA GLN A 340 -10.02 26.76 3.89
C GLN A 340 -9.06 25.56 3.97
N ASP A 341 -8.65 25.14 5.17
CA ASP A 341 -7.75 24.00 5.35
C ASP A 341 -8.45 22.84 6.06
N PHE A 342 -8.68 21.76 5.31
CA PHE A 342 -9.22 20.49 5.79
C PHE A 342 -8.47 19.30 5.16
N ARG A 343 -7.24 19.54 4.68
CA ARG A 343 -6.44 18.52 3.97
C ARG A 343 -6.14 17.31 4.84
N HIS A 344 -6.02 17.52 6.15
CA HIS A 344 -5.76 16.50 7.15
C HIS A 344 -7.00 15.97 7.88
N LEU A 345 -8.18 16.52 7.57
CA LEU A 345 -9.45 16.13 8.21
C LEU A 345 -9.80 14.67 7.94
N GLU A 346 -9.93 13.88 9.00
CA GLU A 346 -10.42 12.50 8.96
C GLU A 346 -11.96 12.50 9.05
N MET A 347 -12.64 12.04 8.00
CA MET A 347 -14.11 12.08 7.91
C MET A 347 -14.76 11.18 8.97
N THR A 348 -14.11 10.10 9.39
CA THR A 348 -14.62 9.24 10.47
C THR A 348 -14.53 9.98 11.81
N ALA A 349 -13.43 10.70 12.06
CA ALA A 349 -13.30 11.55 13.25
C ALA A 349 -14.36 12.65 13.27
N MET A 350 -14.66 13.22 12.10
CA MET A 350 -15.76 14.17 11.94
C MET A 350 -17.12 13.53 12.22
N ALA A 351 -17.35 12.30 11.76
CA ALA A 351 -18.61 11.57 11.99
C ALA A 351 -18.83 11.34 13.48
N ASP A 352 -17.80 10.84 14.18
CA ASP A 352 -17.84 10.55 15.61
C ASP A 352 -17.98 11.83 16.44
N ALA A 353 -17.24 12.89 16.09
CA ALA A 353 -17.37 14.19 16.76
C ALA A 353 -18.76 14.82 16.56
N LEU A 354 -19.35 14.64 15.37
CA LEU A 354 -20.69 15.13 15.07
C LEU A 354 -21.75 14.32 15.80
N LEU A 355 -21.62 12.99 15.81
CA LEU A 355 -22.51 12.08 16.55
C LEU A 355 -22.51 12.42 18.04
N ALA A 356 -21.33 12.63 18.64
CA ALA A 356 -21.19 13.02 20.04
C ALA A 356 -21.80 14.40 20.38
N SER A 357 -22.07 15.25 19.37
CA SER A 357 -22.72 16.55 19.57
C SER A 357 -24.25 16.50 19.47
N LEU A 358 -24.81 15.38 18.99
CA LEU A 358 -26.27 15.21 18.89
C LEU A 358 -26.85 14.81 20.25
N PRO A 359 -28.13 15.16 20.52
CA PRO A 359 -28.84 14.64 21.69
C PRO A 359 -28.82 13.11 21.69
N VAL A 360 -28.63 12.52 22.87
CA VAL A 360 -28.67 11.06 23.05
C VAL A 360 -30.10 10.59 22.74
N ASP A 361 -30.23 9.65 21.80
CA ASP A 361 -31.51 8.96 21.59
C ASP A 361 -31.67 7.92 22.73
N ASP A 362 -32.73 8.02 23.54
CA ASP A 362 -33.01 7.14 24.70
C ASP A 362 -33.13 5.64 24.36
N VAL A 363 -33.10 5.29 23.06
CA VAL A 363 -33.28 3.92 22.53
C VAL A 363 -31.99 3.36 21.91
N ALA A 364 -30.95 4.18 21.73
CA ALA A 364 -29.69 3.75 21.11
C ALA A 364 -28.64 3.38 22.17
N GLU A 365 -27.92 2.28 21.97
CA GLU A 365 -26.75 1.98 22.80
C GLU A 365 -25.72 3.12 22.68
N PRO A 366 -25.09 3.54 23.79
CA PRO A 366 -24.05 4.55 23.74
C PRO A 366 -22.91 4.05 22.84
N VAL A 367 -22.71 4.73 21.71
CA VAL A 367 -21.56 4.47 20.85
C VAL A 367 -20.33 4.97 21.57
N ASP A 368 -19.46 4.07 22.01
CA ASP A 368 -18.18 4.41 22.64
C ASP A 368 -17.16 4.87 21.58
N ALA A 369 -17.50 5.97 20.92
CA ALA A 369 -16.65 6.61 19.92
C ALA A 369 -15.38 7.22 20.56
N GLY A 370 -15.33 7.35 21.89
CA GLY A 370 -14.19 7.89 22.62
C GLY A 370 -12.94 7.02 22.47
N VAL A 371 -13.09 5.71 22.67
CA VAL A 371 -11.98 4.75 22.66
C VAL A 371 -11.21 4.73 21.33
N LEU A 372 -11.89 4.93 20.20
CA LEU A 372 -11.28 4.90 18.87
C LEU A 372 -10.25 6.02 18.67
N TRP A 373 -10.47 7.16 19.32
CA TRP A 373 -9.66 8.38 19.16
C TRP A 373 -8.74 8.68 20.35
N GLU A 374 -8.58 7.73 21.27
CA GLU A 374 -7.63 7.83 22.38
C GLU A 374 -6.17 7.73 21.91
N ALA A 375 -5.27 8.26 22.73
CA ALA A 375 -3.83 8.10 22.49
C ALA A 375 -3.49 6.62 22.58
N GLN A 376 -2.79 6.12 21.57
CA GLN A 376 -2.28 4.77 21.58
C GLN A 376 -0.87 4.73 22.18
N ALA A 377 -0.42 3.57 22.62
CA ALA A 377 0.94 3.40 23.08
C ALA A 377 1.94 3.75 21.97
N GLY A 378 3.04 4.42 22.34
CA GLY A 378 4.17 4.60 21.44
C GLY A 378 4.82 3.26 21.12
N VAL A 379 5.26 3.08 19.88
CA VAL A 379 5.82 1.82 19.37
C VAL A 379 7.17 2.06 18.71
N VAL A 380 7.98 1.00 18.62
CA VAL A 380 9.26 1.01 17.90
C VAL A 380 9.00 0.83 16.41
N ASP A 381 9.89 1.34 15.56
CA ASP A 381 9.85 1.08 14.12
C ASP A 381 9.95 -0.42 13.84
N VAL A 382 8.92 -0.98 13.23
CA VAL A 382 8.87 -2.40 12.86
C VAL A 382 9.97 -2.78 11.85
N LEU A 383 10.51 -1.79 11.13
CA LEU A 383 11.60 -1.97 10.16
C LEU A 383 12.99 -1.88 10.78
N ASP A 384 13.14 -1.58 12.07
CA ASP A 384 14.44 -1.25 12.68
C ASP A 384 15.49 -2.35 12.44
N LYS A 385 15.13 -3.62 12.72
CA LYS A 385 16.00 -4.78 12.44
C LYS A 385 16.38 -4.88 10.95
N ALA A 386 15.41 -4.72 10.06
CA ALA A 386 15.64 -4.78 8.61
C ALA A 386 16.57 -3.65 8.12
N ARG A 387 16.46 -2.44 8.70
CA ARG A 387 17.37 -1.32 8.40
C ARG A 387 18.79 -1.63 8.85
N GLN A 388 18.98 -2.18 10.05
CA GLN A 388 20.29 -2.56 10.58
C GLN A 388 20.97 -3.63 9.72
N ARG A 389 20.18 -4.61 9.25
CA ARG A 389 20.60 -5.68 8.35
C ARG A 389 20.79 -5.22 6.88
N GLN A 390 20.42 -3.98 6.57
CA GLN A 390 20.51 -3.38 5.23
C GLN A 390 19.84 -4.23 4.13
N VAL A 391 18.69 -4.83 4.44
CA VAL A 391 17.90 -5.58 3.46
C VAL A 391 17.12 -4.62 2.54
N CYS A 392 16.58 -5.17 1.47
CA CYS A 392 15.81 -4.41 0.48
C CYS A 392 14.29 -4.55 0.71
N GLY A 393 13.53 -3.64 0.14
CA GLY A 393 12.09 -3.74 -0.06
C GLY A 393 11.78 -3.91 -1.54
N VAL A 394 10.68 -4.59 -1.84
CA VAL A 394 10.06 -4.64 -3.17
C VAL A 394 8.61 -4.21 -3.06
N LEU A 395 8.14 -3.39 -3.98
CA LEU A 395 6.78 -2.90 -3.95
C LEU A 395 5.86 -3.83 -4.77
N LEU A 396 4.85 -4.38 -4.11
CA LEU A 396 3.80 -5.21 -4.69
C LEU A 396 2.46 -4.45 -4.69
N ASP A 397 1.50 -4.97 -5.45
CA ASP A 397 0.14 -4.44 -5.53
C ASP A 397 -0.80 -5.05 -4.47
N ASP A 398 -1.63 -4.23 -3.84
CA ASP A 398 -2.71 -4.63 -2.92
C ASP A 398 -4.03 -3.94 -3.32
N ALA A 399 -4.47 -4.19 -4.55
CA ALA A 399 -5.74 -3.68 -5.07
C ALA A 399 -6.94 -4.07 -4.19
N CYS A 400 -6.92 -5.23 -3.54
CA CYS A 400 -8.02 -5.67 -2.66
C CYS A 400 -8.21 -4.73 -1.47
N TYR A 401 -7.13 -4.38 -0.77
CA TYR A 401 -7.20 -3.36 0.29
C TYR A 401 -7.68 -2.03 -0.26
N ARG A 402 -7.14 -1.60 -1.41
CA ARG A 402 -7.48 -0.30 -2.02
C ARG A 402 -8.98 -0.19 -2.33
N LEU A 403 -9.58 -1.21 -2.95
CA LEU A 403 -11.02 -1.21 -3.25
C LEU A 403 -11.87 -1.14 -1.97
N ARG A 404 -11.55 -1.96 -0.97
CA ARG A 404 -12.30 -1.99 0.30
C ARG A 404 -12.16 -0.68 1.06
N HIS A 405 -10.95 -0.10 1.12
CA HIS A 405 -10.68 1.18 1.75
C HIS A 405 -11.52 2.29 1.11
N LEU A 406 -11.45 2.46 -0.21
CA LEU A 406 -12.18 3.50 -0.92
C LEU A 406 -13.69 3.35 -0.80
N ARG A 407 -14.20 2.11 -0.90
CA ARG A 407 -15.63 1.84 -0.67
C ARG A 407 -16.06 2.25 0.73
N GLN A 408 -15.30 1.86 1.76
CA GLN A 408 -15.59 2.25 3.14
C GLN A 408 -15.56 3.77 3.34
N ARG A 409 -14.71 4.50 2.62
CA ARG A 409 -14.73 5.98 2.64
C ARG A 409 -16.02 6.55 2.05
N VAL A 410 -16.53 5.97 0.96
CA VAL A 410 -17.82 6.39 0.39
C VAL A 410 -18.97 6.08 1.35
N ASP A 411 -18.99 4.88 1.96
CA ASP A 411 -19.99 4.51 2.97
C ASP A 411 -19.98 5.48 4.17
N THR A 412 -18.78 5.86 4.64
CA THR A 412 -18.61 6.87 5.71
C THR A 412 -19.19 8.22 5.30
N CYS A 413 -19.00 8.65 4.05
CA CYS A 413 -19.58 9.89 3.54
C CYS A 413 -21.12 9.85 3.52
N GLN A 414 -21.73 8.70 3.23
CA GLN A 414 -23.18 8.55 3.29
C GLN A 414 -23.72 8.70 4.71
N GLN A 415 -23.07 8.06 5.68
CA GLN A 415 -23.43 8.19 7.10
C GLN A 415 -23.31 9.65 7.57
N LEU A 416 -22.24 10.32 7.15
CA LEU A 416 -22.03 11.74 7.44
C LEU A 416 -23.11 12.65 6.89
N PHE A 417 -23.69 12.36 5.72
CA PHE A 417 -24.82 13.13 5.22
C PHE A 417 -26.03 13.06 6.14
N ALA A 418 -26.35 11.86 6.63
CA ALA A 418 -27.43 11.67 7.59
C ALA A 418 -27.14 12.41 8.91
N LEU A 419 -25.90 12.34 9.42
CA LEU A 419 -25.51 13.05 10.64
C LEU A 419 -25.55 14.57 10.46
N CYS A 420 -25.11 15.10 9.33
CA CYS A 420 -25.19 16.53 9.02
C CYS A 420 -26.64 17.02 8.99
N ALA A 421 -27.55 16.21 8.46
CA ALA A 421 -28.98 16.54 8.42
C ALA A 421 -29.60 16.53 9.81
N ARG A 422 -29.32 15.51 10.64
CA ARG A 422 -29.75 15.46 12.05
C ARG A 422 -29.24 16.67 12.83
N HIS A 423 -27.97 17.04 12.65
CA HIS A 423 -27.41 18.24 13.27
C HIS A 423 -28.12 19.52 12.76
N ALA A 424 -28.39 19.64 11.46
CA ALA A 424 -29.03 20.82 10.89
C ALA A 424 -30.43 21.06 11.48
N VAL A 425 -31.20 19.99 11.75
CA VAL A 425 -32.54 20.05 12.34
C VAL A 425 -32.56 20.68 13.74
N LEU A 426 -31.45 20.63 14.47
CA LEU A 426 -31.33 21.23 15.80
C LEU A 426 -31.37 22.77 15.77
N HIS A 427 -31.19 23.40 14.61
CA HIS A 427 -31.23 24.86 14.49
C HIS A 427 -32.68 25.37 14.42
N PRO A 428 -33.05 26.40 15.21
CA PRO A 428 -34.43 26.91 15.27
C PRO A 428 -35.02 27.35 13.92
N HIS A 429 -34.18 27.84 13.02
CA HIS A 429 -34.60 28.35 11.71
C HIS A 429 -34.29 27.38 10.56
N HIS A 430 -34.07 26.09 10.84
CA HIS A 430 -33.76 25.06 9.85
C HIS A 430 -34.76 25.03 8.68
N ALA A 431 -36.07 24.92 8.97
CA ALA A 431 -37.10 24.82 7.93
C ALA A 431 -37.11 26.05 7.01
N SER A 432 -37.02 27.25 7.58
CA SER A 432 -36.96 28.51 6.81
C SER A 432 -35.69 28.59 5.98
N ALA A 433 -34.53 28.25 6.55
CA ALA A 433 -33.26 28.25 5.84
C ALA A 433 -33.24 27.22 4.70
N LEU A 434 -33.86 26.06 4.87
CA LEU A 434 -33.97 25.04 3.84
C LEU A 434 -34.80 25.54 2.65
N LEU A 435 -35.93 26.22 2.90
CA LEU A 435 -36.73 26.85 1.84
C LEU A 435 -35.94 27.91 1.08
N VAL A 436 -35.20 28.77 1.78
CA VAL A 436 -34.34 29.77 1.15
C VAL A 436 -33.24 29.10 0.31
N GLN A 437 -32.60 28.05 0.84
CA GLN A 437 -31.58 27.27 0.14
C GLN A 437 -32.13 26.59 -1.12
N GLN A 438 -33.39 26.13 -1.10
CA GLN A 438 -34.01 25.42 -2.21
C GLN A 438 -34.63 26.34 -3.27
N LEU A 439 -35.20 27.48 -2.87
CA LEU A 439 -36.01 28.34 -3.75
C LEU A 439 -35.31 29.65 -4.12
N VAL A 440 -34.44 30.18 -3.27
CA VAL A 440 -33.83 31.52 -3.46
C VAL A 440 -32.35 31.43 -3.87
N VAL A 441 -31.57 30.57 -3.22
CA VAL A 441 -30.13 30.39 -3.52
C VAL A 441 -29.81 29.87 -4.94
N PRO A 442 -30.58 28.95 -5.57
CA PRO A 442 -30.27 28.47 -6.92
C PRO A 442 -30.28 29.60 -7.95
N ARG A 443 -29.34 29.60 -8.90
CA ARG A 443 -29.41 30.52 -10.06
C ARG A 443 -30.47 30.11 -11.09
N SER A 444 -30.80 28.82 -11.13
CA SER A 444 -31.82 28.28 -12.03
C SER A 444 -32.60 27.16 -11.36
N ILE A 445 -33.88 27.03 -11.73
CA ILE A 445 -34.79 25.97 -11.28
C ILE A 445 -35.39 25.33 -12.53
N ARG A 446 -35.24 24.00 -12.66
CA ARG A 446 -35.72 23.23 -13.83
C ARG A 446 -35.25 23.78 -15.19
N GLY A 447 -34.02 24.31 -15.24
CA GLY A 447 -33.42 24.85 -16.46
C GLY A 447 -33.80 26.30 -16.80
N GLN A 448 -34.68 26.94 -16.03
CA GLN A 448 -35.03 28.35 -16.19
C GLN A 448 -34.31 29.22 -15.15
N GLU A 449 -34.02 30.48 -15.49
CA GLU A 449 -33.45 31.44 -14.55
C GLU A 449 -34.38 31.62 -13.34
N ASN A 450 -33.80 31.61 -12.13
CA ASN A 450 -34.57 31.75 -10.91
C ASN A 450 -34.82 33.24 -10.60
N PRO A 451 -36.06 33.76 -10.72
CA PRO A 451 -36.33 35.18 -10.44
C PRO A 451 -36.08 35.55 -8.98
N LEU A 452 -36.18 34.58 -8.05
CA LEU A 452 -35.93 34.80 -6.64
C LEU A 452 -34.44 34.96 -6.33
N HIS A 453 -33.54 34.51 -7.21
CA HIS A 453 -32.10 34.61 -6.99
C HIS A 453 -31.62 36.05 -6.86
N ALA A 454 -32.27 37.00 -7.53
CA ALA A 454 -31.97 38.42 -7.41
C ALA A 454 -32.07 38.94 -5.96
N ALA A 455 -32.89 38.29 -5.11
CA ALA A 455 -33.01 38.64 -3.70
C ALA A 455 -31.73 38.32 -2.89
N MET A 456 -30.86 37.41 -3.37
CA MET A 456 -29.59 37.09 -2.71
C MET A 456 -28.62 38.28 -2.65
N ALA A 457 -28.74 39.23 -3.58
CA ALA A 457 -27.97 40.47 -3.57
C ALA A 457 -28.31 41.37 -2.36
N LYS A 458 -29.52 41.21 -1.80
CA LYS A 458 -30.00 41.95 -0.63
C LYS A 458 -29.60 41.30 0.70
N LEU A 459 -29.09 40.06 0.67
CA LEU A 459 -28.74 39.30 1.87
C LEU A 459 -27.29 39.60 2.30
N HIS A 460 -27.14 40.24 3.46
CA HIS A 460 -25.84 40.51 4.07
C HIS A 460 -25.15 39.22 4.56
N GLU A 461 -23.83 39.31 4.74
CA GLU A 461 -22.97 38.21 5.22
C GLU A 461 -23.51 37.44 6.44
N PRO A 462 -24.03 38.08 7.51
CA PRO A 462 -24.60 37.34 8.64
C PRO A 462 -25.79 36.45 8.26
N GLY A 463 -26.65 36.92 7.35
CA GLY A 463 -27.78 36.13 6.85
C GLY A 463 -27.32 34.94 6.02
N ARG A 464 -26.30 35.12 5.17
CA ARG A 464 -25.68 34.02 4.41
C ARG A 464 -25.10 32.95 5.34
N ARG A 465 -24.41 33.38 6.40
CA ARG A 465 -23.87 32.46 7.42
C ARG A 465 -24.98 31.74 8.16
N ALA A 466 -26.05 32.43 8.56
CA ALA A 466 -27.19 31.81 9.23
C ALA A 466 -27.83 30.71 8.38
N ILE A 467 -27.97 30.92 7.06
CA ILE A 467 -28.44 29.88 6.13
C ILE A 467 -27.48 28.69 6.14
N ASN A 468 -26.17 28.94 6.02
CA ASN A 468 -25.17 27.88 6.00
C ASN A 468 -25.17 27.04 7.30
N GLN A 469 -25.33 27.70 8.46
CA GLN A 469 -25.43 27.05 9.76
C GLN A 469 -26.67 26.15 9.83
N CYS A 470 -27.84 26.72 9.55
CA CYS A 470 -29.12 26.02 9.63
C CYS A 470 -29.27 24.87 8.62
N THR A 471 -28.41 24.78 7.61
CA THR A 471 -28.44 23.73 6.57
C THR A 471 -27.20 22.84 6.55
N ALA A 472 -26.27 23.02 7.51
CA ALA A 472 -24.98 22.35 7.59
C ALA A 472 -24.19 22.39 6.27
N THR A 473 -24.30 23.51 5.52
CA THR A 473 -23.76 23.63 4.16
C THR A 473 -22.25 23.43 4.12
N VAL A 474 -21.50 23.93 5.11
CA VAL A 474 -20.04 23.83 5.16
C VAL A 474 -19.58 22.39 5.34
N GLN A 475 -20.18 21.68 6.30
CA GLN A 475 -19.92 20.27 6.58
C GLN A 475 -20.25 19.42 5.35
N ARG A 476 -21.46 19.58 4.81
CA ARG A 476 -21.91 18.82 3.63
C ARG A 476 -21.01 19.08 2.42
N ALA A 477 -20.61 20.31 2.15
CA ALA A 477 -19.72 20.61 1.03
C ALA A 477 -18.39 19.84 1.09
N VAL A 478 -17.82 19.65 2.30
CA VAL A 478 -16.62 18.83 2.49
C VAL A 478 -16.92 17.34 2.25
N VAL A 479 -18.03 16.82 2.78
CA VAL A 479 -18.46 15.42 2.55
C VAL A 479 -18.65 15.15 1.05
N TRP A 480 -19.29 16.07 0.29
CA TRP A 480 -19.42 15.94 -1.16
C TRP A 480 -18.07 15.84 -1.86
N ARG A 481 -17.13 16.74 -1.51
CA ARG A 481 -15.79 16.73 -2.12
C ARG A 481 -15.08 15.40 -1.86
N HIS A 482 -15.12 14.90 -0.62
CA HIS A 482 -14.48 13.63 -0.27
C HIS A 482 -15.14 12.43 -0.93
N MET A 483 -16.47 12.37 -0.99
CA MET A 483 -17.20 11.29 -1.66
C MET A 483 -16.82 11.22 -3.14
N LEU A 484 -16.81 12.36 -3.84
CA LEU A 484 -16.40 12.42 -5.25
C LEU A 484 -14.94 12.00 -5.44
N SER A 485 -14.02 12.50 -4.61
CA SER A 485 -12.61 12.11 -4.68
C SER A 485 -12.38 10.62 -4.42
N ALA A 486 -13.09 10.03 -3.47
CA ALA A 486 -13.02 8.59 -3.20
C ALA A 486 -13.60 7.76 -4.36
N GLN A 487 -14.69 8.22 -4.99
CA GLN A 487 -15.26 7.59 -6.18
C GLN A 487 -14.34 7.70 -7.40
N ASP A 488 -13.72 8.86 -7.64
CA ASP A 488 -12.72 9.04 -8.70
C ASP A 488 -11.54 8.09 -8.51
N ALA A 489 -11.04 7.97 -7.28
CA ALA A 489 -9.99 7.03 -6.93
C ALA A 489 -10.42 5.56 -7.09
N LEU A 490 -11.69 5.25 -6.82
CA LEU A 490 -12.24 3.90 -6.99
C LEU A 490 -12.33 3.53 -8.46
N VAL A 491 -12.80 4.46 -9.31
CA VAL A 491 -12.80 4.30 -10.78
C VAL A 491 -11.38 4.12 -11.31
N ALA A 492 -10.42 4.94 -10.85
CA ALA A 492 -9.03 4.83 -11.27
C ALA A 492 -8.43 3.46 -10.88
N SER A 493 -8.75 2.95 -9.69
CA SER A 493 -8.28 1.65 -9.22
C SER A 493 -8.86 0.49 -10.03
N LEU A 494 -10.16 0.53 -10.37
CA LEU A 494 -10.81 -0.52 -11.17
C LEU A 494 -10.33 -0.60 -12.62
N LYS A 495 -9.78 0.49 -13.16
CA LYS A 495 -9.19 0.51 -14.52
C LYS A 495 -7.82 -0.16 -14.61
N GLN A 496 -7.21 -0.53 -13.47
CA GLN A 496 -5.89 -1.15 -13.46
C GLN A 496 -6.01 -2.64 -13.72
N SER A 497 -5.17 -3.18 -14.61
CA SER A 497 -5.15 -4.61 -14.93
C SER A 497 -4.83 -5.48 -13.71
N ALA A 498 -4.01 -4.98 -12.78
CA ALA A 498 -3.71 -5.67 -11.53
C ALA A 498 -4.98 -5.88 -10.68
N THR A 499 -5.87 -4.89 -10.63
CA THR A 499 -7.17 -4.99 -9.95
C THR A 499 -8.08 -6.01 -10.61
N GLU A 500 -8.14 -6.05 -11.94
CA GLU A 500 -8.91 -7.05 -12.68
C GLU A 500 -8.41 -8.47 -12.38
N GLN A 501 -7.10 -8.67 -12.38
CA GLN A 501 -6.50 -9.97 -12.08
C GLN A 501 -6.67 -10.33 -10.59
N MET A 502 -6.64 -9.38 -9.67
CA MET A 502 -6.97 -9.60 -8.25
C MET A 502 -8.44 -10.02 -8.08
N LEU A 503 -9.38 -9.41 -8.79
CA LEU A 503 -10.78 -9.86 -8.80
C LEU A 503 -10.89 -11.29 -9.35
N ALA A 504 -10.13 -11.62 -10.39
CA ALA A 504 -10.06 -12.97 -10.92
C ALA A 504 -9.50 -13.98 -9.90
N ASP A 505 -8.58 -13.57 -9.02
CA ASP A 505 -8.10 -14.40 -7.92
C ASP A 505 -9.27 -14.79 -6.99
N HIS A 506 -10.04 -13.80 -6.52
CA HIS A 506 -11.19 -14.03 -5.64
C HIS A 506 -12.32 -14.81 -6.32
N LEU A 507 -12.59 -14.53 -7.60
CA LEU A 507 -13.63 -15.21 -8.38
C LEU A 507 -13.23 -16.62 -8.86
N SER A 508 -11.98 -17.02 -8.60
CA SER A 508 -11.50 -18.38 -8.87
C SER A 508 -11.60 -19.32 -7.67
N LEU A 509 -12.06 -18.82 -6.53
CA LEU A 509 -12.38 -19.63 -5.36
C LEU A 509 -13.69 -20.40 -5.57
N GLU A 510 -13.97 -21.37 -4.71
CA GLU A 510 -15.15 -22.23 -4.79
C GLU A 510 -16.13 -21.95 -3.64
N GLY A 511 -17.37 -22.42 -3.78
CA GLY A 511 -18.36 -22.37 -2.70
C GLY A 511 -18.72 -20.94 -2.25
N PHE A 512 -18.76 -20.73 -0.93
CA PHE A 512 -19.17 -19.45 -0.34
C PHE A 512 -18.21 -18.30 -0.65
N ASP A 513 -16.91 -18.59 -0.86
CA ASP A 513 -15.92 -17.56 -1.13
C ASP A 513 -16.14 -16.90 -2.50
N TYR A 514 -16.54 -17.67 -3.50
CA TYR A 514 -16.97 -17.14 -4.79
C TYR A 514 -18.17 -16.19 -4.66
N VAL A 515 -19.19 -16.61 -3.91
CA VAL A 515 -20.41 -15.81 -3.70
C VAL A 515 -20.08 -14.53 -2.93
N ALA A 516 -19.21 -14.61 -1.93
CA ALA A 516 -18.73 -13.46 -1.19
C ALA A 516 -17.98 -12.48 -2.11
N ALA A 517 -17.10 -12.97 -2.99
CA ALA A 517 -16.40 -12.15 -3.97
C ALA A 517 -17.36 -11.42 -4.93
N MET A 518 -18.38 -12.14 -5.44
CA MET A 518 -19.42 -11.55 -6.30
C MET A 518 -20.24 -10.49 -5.56
N TYR A 519 -20.61 -10.75 -4.31
CA TYR A 519 -21.33 -9.80 -3.47
C TYR A 519 -20.50 -8.53 -3.25
N GLU A 520 -19.22 -8.68 -2.89
CA GLU A 520 -18.31 -7.56 -2.68
C GLU A 520 -18.09 -6.72 -3.95
N LEU A 521 -17.97 -7.37 -5.11
CA LEU A 521 -17.92 -6.68 -6.40
C LEU A 521 -19.21 -5.91 -6.67
N SER A 522 -20.37 -6.54 -6.45
CA SER A 522 -21.69 -5.90 -6.66
C SER A 522 -21.87 -4.64 -5.81
N ARG A 523 -21.45 -4.69 -4.53
CA ARG A 523 -21.44 -3.53 -3.63
C ARG A 523 -20.51 -2.43 -4.10
N THR A 524 -19.33 -2.80 -4.58
CA THR A 524 -18.34 -1.84 -5.09
C THR A 524 -18.88 -1.10 -6.31
N LEU A 525 -19.54 -1.80 -7.23
CA LEU A 525 -20.20 -1.19 -8.40
C LEU A 525 -21.39 -0.32 -8.00
N ALA A 526 -22.22 -0.76 -7.04
CA ALA A 526 -23.32 0.04 -6.52
C ALA A 526 -22.81 1.37 -5.89
N THR A 527 -21.67 1.32 -5.20
CA THR A 527 -21.01 2.49 -4.59
C THR A 527 -20.62 3.55 -5.63
N LEU A 528 -20.24 3.12 -6.84
CA LEU A 528 -19.92 4.04 -7.95
C LEU A 528 -21.15 4.69 -8.58
N ALA A 529 -22.30 4.01 -8.55
CA ALA A 529 -23.55 4.55 -9.09
C ALA A 529 -24.20 5.61 -8.17
N LEU A 530 -23.72 5.76 -6.95
CA LEU A 530 -24.28 6.65 -5.95
C LEU A 530 -23.86 8.11 -6.20
N LEU A 531 -24.79 8.94 -6.64
CA LEU A 531 -24.55 10.38 -6.72
C LEU A 531 -24.66 11.00 -5.31
N PRO A 532 -23.72 11.88 -4.88
CA PRO A 532 -23.84 12.60 -3.62
C PRO A 532 -25.20 13.29 -3.44
N SER A 533 -25.77 13.78 -4.53
CA SER A 533 -27.07 14.45 -4.59
C SER A 533 -28.29 13.56 -4.37
N ASN A 534 -28.12 12.24 -4.42
CA ASN A 534 -29.16 11.26 -4.11
C ASN A 534 -29.09 10.78 -2.66
N VAL A 535 -27.90 10.83 -2.04
CA VAL A 535 -27.66 10.36 -0.66
C VAL A 535 -27.67 11.50 0.36
N ASP A 536 -27.43 12.74 -0.06
CA ASP A 536 -27.55 13.91 0.80
C ASP A 536 -29.04 14.31 0.95
N PRO A 537 -29.64 14.14 2.13
CA PRO A 537 -31.08 14.36 2.34
C PRO A 537 -31.47 15.84 2.24
N LEU A 538 -30.51 16.75 2.34
CA LEU A 538 -30.72 18.18 2.21
C LEU A 538 -30.27 18.70 0.83
N ALA A 539 -29.94 17.80 -0.11
CA ALA A 539 -29.50 18.18 -1.45
C ALA A 539 -30.58 18.92 -2.23
N THR A 540 -30.18 20.00 -2.88
CA THR A 540 -31.03 20.75 -3.80
C THR A 540 -30.97 20.22 -5.22
N TRP A 541 -32.08 20.32 -5.96
CA TRP A 541 -32.21 19.88 -7.36
C TRP A 541 -31.16 20.45 -8.34
N TRP A 542 -30.54 21.61 -8.06
CA TRP A 542 -29.49 22.22 -8.89
C TRP A 542 -28.06 21.81 -8.49
N MET A 543 -27.85 21.28 -7.29
CA MET A 543 -26.57 20.63 -6.94
C MET A 543 -26.39 19.31 -7.70
N ARG A 544 -27.48 18.74 -8.24
CA ARG A 544 -27.46 17.59 -9.17
C ARG A 544 -26.77 17.91 -10.51
N SER A 545 -26.62 19.19 -10.89
CA SER A 545 -26.08 19.60 -12.20
C SER A 545 -24.73 20.34 -12.15
N ARG A 546 -24.16 20.60 -10.97
CA ARG A 546 -23.03 21.56 -10.79
C ARG A 546 -21.72 21.00 -10.24
N VAL A 547 -21.46 19.70 -10.39
CA VAL A 547 -20.15 19.13 -10.01
C VAL A 547 -19.02 19.59 -10.97
N LEU A 548 -19.33 20.25 -12.09
CA LEU A 548 -18.35 20.92 -12.94
C LEU A 548 -18.27 22.43 -12.62
N GLY A 549 -17.47 22.77 -11.61
CA GLY A 549 -16.91 24.11 -11.44
C GLY A 549 -17.74 25.10 -10.61
N TYR A 550 -17.02 25.77 -9.71
CA TYR A 550 -17.46 26.87 -8.83
C TYR A 550 -18.26 26.44 -7.60
N GLY A 551 -17.51 26.22 -6.52
CA GLY A 551 -18.04 26.44 -5.17
C GLY A 551 -18.63 27.85 -5.08
N ILE A 552 -19.60 28.01 -4.19
CA ILE A 552 -20.09 29.33 -3.80
C ILE A 552 -18.89 30.08 -3.21
N ARG A 553 -18.21 30.88 -4.03
CA ARG A 553 -17.42 31.98 -3.51
C ARG A 553 -18.41 33.02 -2.95
N PRO A 554 -18.05 33.69 -1.83
CA PRO A 554 -18.89 34.72 -1.22
C PRO A 554 -19.35 35.77 -2.25
#